data_AF-A0A7S3CIF8-F1
#
_entry.id   AF-A0A7S3CIF8-F1
#
_cell.length_a   1.000
_cell.length_b   1.000
_cell.length_c   1.000
_cell.angle_alpha   90.00
_cell.angle_beta   90.00
_cell.angle_gamma   90.00
#
_symmetry.space_group_name_H-M   'P 1'
#
loop_
_entity.id
_entity.type
_entity.pdbx_description
1 polymer ?
#
loop_
_entity_poly.entity_id
_entity_poly.type
_entity_poly.pdbx_seq_one_letter_code
_entity_poly.pdbx_strand_id
1 'polypeptide(L)'
;MAKGKREARPPEGVEFPADDTGRRSTLSLNSAAFQASVAKVDSGMAYQIGQDAPKWRKKYSKYVVENVKLSSRSPDNALAIANAGLDYLHDNMVFIRNERSMPLRMAMHEFKSDSFATGTIKGGARLPKTHNYEVPYKNKMLSGDDLLVQIDRWVHQGVIEVSCGHALNE
;
A
#
# COMPACT_ATOMS: atom_id res chain seq x y z
N MET A 1 1.22 15.09 -28.35
CA MET A 1 1.03 13.64 -28.57
C MET A 1 0.08 13.12 -27.51
N ALA A 2 -1.06 12.55 -27.92
CA ALA A 2 -2.00 11.95 -26.97
C ALA A 2 -1.27 10.84 -26.19
N LYS A 3 -1.28 10.88 -24.85
CA LYS A 3 -0.74 9.79 -24.03
C LYS A 3 -1.52 8.52 -24.40
N GLY A 4 -0.85 7.59 -25.08
CA GLY A 4 -1.42 6.28 -25.37
C GLY A 4 -1.95 5.66 -24.08
N LYS A 5 -3.17 5.12 -24.13
CA LYS A 5 -3.79 4.44 -22.99
C LYS A 5 -2.88 3.28 -22.61
N ARG A 6 -2.19 3.40 -21.47
CA ARG A 6 -1.29 2.37 -20.96
C ARG A 6 -2.07 1.06 -20.85
N GLU A 7 -1.59 0.02 -21.52
CA GLU A 7 -2.19 -1.31 -21.43
C GLU A 7 -2.16 -1.78 -19.97
N ALA A 8 -3.27 -2.40 -19.54
CA ALA A 8 -3.37 -2.95 -18.21
C ALA A 8 -2.38 -4.12 -18.10
N ARG A 9 -1.55 -4.11 -17.06
CA ARG A 9 -0.67 -5.24 -16.78
C ARG A 9 -1.54 -6.47 -16.51
N PRO A 10 -1.22 -7.66 -17.06
CA PRO A 10 -1.90 -8.88 -16.65
C PRO A 10 -1.74 -9.09 -15.14
N PRO A 11 -2.78 -9.60 -14.44
CA PRO A 11 -2.70 -9.90 -13.01
C PRO A 11 -1.58 -10.93 -12.72
N GLU A 12 -0.73 -10.65 -11.73
CA GLU A 12 0.39 -11.51 -11.34
C GLU A 12 0.77 -11.18 -9.88
N GLY A 13 0.98 -12.21 -9.07
CA GLY A 13 1.25 -12.11 -7.65
C GLY A 13 -0.01 -12.07 -6.78
N VAL A 14 0.06 -11.37 -5.65
CA VAL A 14 -1.07 -11.24 -4.71
C VAL A 14 -2.05 -10.20 -5.25
N GLU A 15 -3.32 -10.59 -5.38
CA GLU A 15 -4.37 -9.80 -6.01
C GLU A 15 -5.65 -9.79 -5.15
N PHE A 16 -6.40 -8.69 -5.24
CA PHE A 16 -7.76 -8.60 -4.66
C PHE A 16 -8.70 -9.54 -5.42
N PRO A 17 -9.68 -10.21 -4.79
CA PRO A 17 -10.63 -11.04 -5.53
C PRO A 17 -11.36 -10.21 -6.59
N ALA A 18 -11.65 -10.85 -7.74
CA ALA A 18 -12.48 -10.25 -8.76
C ALA A 18 -13.96 -10.43 -8.39
N ASP A 19 -14.79 -9.45 -8.71
CA ASP A 19 -16.24 -9.60 -8.67
C ASP A 19 -16.76 -10.40 -9.90
N ASP A 20 -18.07 -10.60 -9.96
CA ASP A 20 -18.73 -11.33 -11.06
C ASP A 20 -18.52 -10.70 -12.44
N THR A 21 -18.08 -9.43 -12.49
CA THR A 21 -17.76 -8.72 -13.73
C THR A 21 -16.27 -8.79 -14.09
N GLY A 22 -15.46 -9.50 -13.29
CA GLY A 22 -14.01 -9.58 -13.43
C GLY A 22 -13.26 -8.37 -12.87
N ARG A 23 -13.96 -7.42 -12.25
CA ARG A 23 -13.35 -6.20 -11.71
C ARG A 23 -12.80 -6.47 -10.31
N ARG A 24 -11.56 -6.04 -10.08
CA ARG A 24 -10.93 -6.09 -8.75
C ARG A 24 -11.16 -4.76 -8.04
N SER A 25 -11.78 -4.82 -6.86
CA SER A 25 -12.06 -3.65 -6.02
C SER A 25 -11.41 -3.83 -4.66
N THR A 26 -10.79 -2.78 -4.15
CA THR A 26 -10.09 -2.81 -2.85
C THR A 26 -10.98 -2.39 -1.70
N LEU A 27 -12.06 -1.65 -1.97
CA LEU A 27 -12.86 -0.99 -0.92
C LEU A 27 -13.60 -2.00 -0.03
N SER A 28 -14.33 -2.94 -0.65
CA SER A 28 -15.10 -3.96 0.08
C SER A 28 -14.19 -4.90 0.85
N LEU A 29 -13.12 -5.40 0.23
CA LEU A 29 -12.14 -6.25 0.90
C LEU A 29 -11.52 -5.53 2.09
N ASN A 30 -11.10 -4.26 1.93
CA ASN A 30 -10.43 -3.53 3.00
C ASN A 30 -11.36 -3.28 4.19
N SER A 31 -12.62 -2.86 3.97
CA SER A 31 -13.55 -2.66 5.08
C SER A 31 -13.86 -3.97 5.80
N ALA A 32 -14.02 -5.07 5.06
CA ALA A 32 -14.28 -6.38 5.63
C ALA A 32 -13.06 -6.92 6.41
N ALA A 33 -11.83 -6.68 5.94
CA ALA A 33 -10.61 -7.03 6.65
C ALA A 33 -10.50 -6.28 7.99
N PHE A 34 -10.81 -4.97 7.99
CA PHE A 34 -10.85 -4.19 9.24
C PHE A 34 -11.94 -4.67 10.18
N GLN A 35 -13.15 -4.96 9.67
CA GLN A 35 -14.24 -5.51 10.47
C GLN A 35 -13.86 -6.85 11.10
N ALA A 36 -13.29 -7.77 10.31
CA ALA A 36 -12.85 -9.09 10.77
C ALA A 36 -11.73 -8.99 11.82
N SER A 37 -10.78 -8.07 11.62
CA SER A 37 -9.64 -7.90 12.51
C SER A 37 -10.03 -7.56 13.95
N VAL A 38 -11.08 -6.77 14.15
CA VAL A 38 -11.49 -6.33 15.50
C VAL A 38 -12.64 -7.14 16.08
N ALA A 39 -13.32 -7.98 15.30
CA ALA A 39 -14.57 -8.66 15.71
C ALA A 39 -14.48 -9.45 17.02
N LYS A 40 -13.35 -10.08 17.31
CA LYS A 40 -13.15 -10.86 18.55
C LYS A 40 -12.72 -10.02 19.75
N VAL A 41 -12.17 -8.83 19.52
CA VAL A 41 -11.63 -7.93 20.57
C VAL A 41 -12.61 -6.81 20.91
N ASP A 42 -13.28 -6.27 19.90
CA ASP A 42 -14.31 -5.24 20.01
C ASP A 42 -15.39 -5.45 18.92
N SER A 43 -16.41 -6.23 19.27
CA SER A 43 -17.54 -6.53 18.38
C SER A 43 -18.38 -5.29 18.06
N GLY A 44 -18.41 -4.29 18.95
CA GLY A 44 -19.08 -3.01 18.73
C GLY A 44 -18.41 -2.20 17.64
N MET A 45 -17.08 -2.13 17.67
CA MET A 45 -16.29 -1.51 16.60
C MET A 45 -16.46 -2.24 15.27
N ALA A 46 -16.43 -3.58 15.28
CA ALA A 46 -16.67 -4.38 14.07
C ALA A 46 -18.04 -4.07 13.44
N TYR A 47 -19.09 -3.99 14.25
CA TYR A 47 -20.41 -3.61 13.78
C TYR A 47 -20.42 -2.21 13.14
N GLN A 48 -19.79 -1.22 13.78
CA GLN A 48 -19.69 0.14 13.21
C GLN A 48 -18.95 0.16 11.87
N ILE A 49 -17.86 -0.60 11.73
CA ILE A 49 -17.13 -0.72 10.47
C ILE A 49 -18.04 -1.27 9.37
N GLY A 50 -18.81 -2.32 9.67
CA GLY A 50 -19.76 -2.91 8.72
C GLY A 50 -20.81 -1.90 8.23
N GLN A 51 -21.36 -1.09 9.15
CA GLN A 51 -22.33 -0.04 8.81
C GLN A 51 -21.72 1.09 7.96
N ASP A 52 -20.45 1.43 8.19
CA ASP A 52 -19.74 2.48 7.45
C ASP A 52 -19.07 1.97 6.15
N ALA A 53 -19.08 0.66 5.87
CA ALA A 53 -18.42 0.04 4.71
C ALA A 53 -18.80 0.70 3.36
N PRO A 54 -20.07 1.06 3.06
CA PRO A 54 -20.41 1.76 1.82
C PRO A 54 -19.73 3.14 1.68
N LYS A 55 -19.29 3.75 2.79
CA LYS A 55 -18.61 5.05 2.86
C LYS A 55 -17.13 4.90 3.21
N TRP A 56 -16.55 3.71 3.06
CA TRP A 56 -15.21 3.37 3.55
C TRP A 56 -14.14 4.40 3.19
N ARG A 57 -14.10 4.86 1.93
CA ARG A 57 -13.11 5.85 1.45
C ARG A 57 -13.10 7.16 2.25
N LYS A 58 -14.22 7.54 2.89
CA LYS A 58 -14.33 8.73 3.73
C LYS A 58 -14.18 8.45 5.22
N LYS A 59 -14.24 7.17 5.64
CA LYS A 59 -14.35 6.76 7.05
C LYS A 59 -13.15 5.96 7.55
N TYR A 60 -12.37 5.35 6.66
CA TYR A 60 -11.30 4.41 7.03
C TYR A 60 -10.28 5.00 8.00
N SER A 61 -9.89 6.28 7.84
CA SER A 61 -8.87 6.92 8.67
C SER A 61 -9.22 6.90 10.17
N LYS A 62 -10.51 7.07 10.52
CA LYS A 62 -11.01 6.90 11.89
C LYS A 62 -10.72 5.49 12.39
N TYR A 63 -11.06 4.47 11.60
CA TYR A 63 -10.93 3.07 12.00
C TYR A 63 -9.48 2.60 12.06
N VAL A 64 -8.56 3.18 11.26
CA VAL A 64 -7.12 2.96 11.43
C VAL A 64 -6.66 3.44 12.80
N VAL A 65 -7.02 4.67 13.19
CA VAL A 65 -6.65 5.22 14.51
C VAL A 65 -7.24 4.40 15.65
N GLU A 66 -8.53 4.06 15.59
CA GLU A 66 -9.19 3.27 16.65
C GLU A 66 -8.64 1.83 16.71
N ASN A 67 -8.27 1.22 15.59
CA ASN A 67 -7.66 -0.10 15.56
C ASN A 67 -6.29 -0.10 16.25
N VAL A 68 -5.46 0.91 15.98
CA VAL A 68 -4.17 1.09 16.65
C VAL A 68 -4.37 1.33 18.14
N LYS A 69 -5.30 2.21 18.55
CA LYS A 69 -5.62 2.42 19.97
C LYS A 69 -6.03 1.13 20.67
N LEU A 70 -6.88 0.32 20.03
CA LEU A 70 -7.34 -0.96 20.58
C LEU A 70 -6.19 -1.97 20.72
N SER A 71 -5.32 -2.03 19.70
CA SER A 71 -4.12 -2.86 19.69
C SER A 71 -3.14 -2.44 20.79
N SER A 72 -2.94 -1.14 21.01
CA SER A 72 -2.01 -0.62 22.01
C SER A 72 -2.44 -0.85 23.47
N ARG A 73 -3.65 -1.38 23.73
CA ARG A 73 -4.10 -1.68 25.10
C ARG A 73 -3.38 -2.88 25.71
N SER A 74 -2.94 -3.83 24.89
CA SER A 74 -2.16 -4.99 25.35
C SER A 74 -1.46 -5.70 24.17
N PRO A 75 -0.35 -6.41 24.41
CA PRO A 75 0.26 -7.29 23.41
C PRO A 75 -0.73 -8.33 22.85
N ASP A 76 -1.59 -8.89 23.70
CA ASP A 76 -2.59 -9.88 23.30
C ASP A 76 -3.61 -9.30 22.31
N ASN A 77 -4.07 -8.06 22.53
CA ASN A 77 -4.97 -7.38 21.59
C ASN A 77 -4.27 -7.14 20.25
N ALA A 78 -3.03 -6.66 20.27
CA ALA A 78 -2.27 -6.40 19.05
C ALA A 78 -2.12 -7.67 18.21
N LEU A 79 -1.75 -8.79 18.84
CA LEU A 79 -1.61 -10.08 18.15
C LEU A 79 -2.96 -10.62 17.67
N ALA A 80 -4.01 -10.57 18.51
CA ALA A 80 -5.34 -11.05 18.14
C ALA A 80 -5.90 -10.30 16.92
N ILE A 81 -5.76 -8.97 16.90
CA ILE A 81 -6.24 -8.12 15.80
C ILE A 81 -5.45 -8.37 14.52
N ALA A 82 -4.12 -8.39 14.62
CA ALA A 82 -3.25 -8.64 13.47
C ALA A 82 -3.52 -10.02 12.86
N ASN A 83 -3.58 -11.08 13.69
CA ASN A 83 -3.84 -12.43 13.22
C ASN A 83 -5.22 -12.56 12.58
N ALA A 84 -6.27 -12.01 13.19
CA ALA A 84 -7.62 -12.07 12.63
C ALA A 84 -7.74 -11.32 11.28
N GLY A 85 -7.07 -10.17 11.15
CA GLY A 85 -6.99 -9.45 9.89
C GLY A 85 -6.22 -10.22 8.80
N LEU A 86 -5.07 -10.79 9.15
CA LEU A 86 -4.27 -11.61 8.25
C LEU A 86 -5.00 -12.89 7.81
N ASP A 87 -5.68 -13.58 8.74
CA ASP A 87 -6.49 -14.75 8.41
C ASP A 87 -7.57 -14.41 7.38
N TYR A 88 -8.29 -13.31 7.59
CA TYR A 88 -9.27 -12.83 6.62
C TYR A 88 -8.64 -12.57 5.25
N LEU A 89 -7.48 -11.92 5.20
CA LEU A 89 -6.79 -11.65 3.92
C LEU A 89 -6.30 -12.93 3.25
N HIS A 90 -5.74 -13.88 4.01
CA HIS A 90 -5.32 -15.17 3.49
C HIS A 90 -6.48 -15.98 2.90
N ASP A 91 -7.67 -15.88 3.50
CA ASP A 91 -8.87 -16.58 3.03
C ASP A 91 -9.52 -15.93 1.81
N ASN A 92 -9.40 -14.60 1.65
CA ASN A 92 -10.18 -13.85 0.66
C ASN A 92 -9.37 -13.26 -0.48
N MET A 93 -8.05 -13.08 -0.32
CA MET A 93 -7.16 -12.68 -1.42
C MET A 93 -6.79 -13.88 -2.29
N VAL A 94 -6.42 -13.59 -3.54
CA VAL A 94 -5.97 -14.60 -4.49
C VAL A 94 -4.52 -14.37 -4.86
N PHE A 95 -3.83 -15.44 -5.22
CA PHE A 95 -2.48 -15.40 -5.76
C PHE A 95 -2.52 -15.92 -7.19
N ILE A 96 -1.91 -15.18 -8.11
CA ILE A 96 -1.83 -15.51 -9.53
C ILE A 96 -0.38 -15.70 -9.92
N ARG A 97 -0.06 -16.82 -10.55
CA ARG A 97 1.27 -17.08 -11.10
C ARG A 97 1.17 -17.94 -12.32
N ASN A 98 1.81 -17.52 -13.42
CA ASN A 98 1.75 -18.22 -14.70
C ASN A 98 0.29 -18.51 -15.12
N GLU A 99 -0.56 -17.48 -15.03
CA GLU A 99 -2.00 -17.52 -15.38
C GLU A 99 -2.87 -18.42 -14.49
N ARG A 100 -2.30 -19.11 -13.49
CA ARG A 100 -3.04 -19.91 -12.52
C ARG A 100 -3.38 -19.08 -11.30
N SER A 101 -4.67 -19.05 -10.95
CA SER A 101 -5.17 -18.42 -9.73
C SER A 101 -5.40 -19.45 -8.64
N MET A 102 -5.00 -19.14 -7.42
CA MET A 102 -5.24 -19.94 -6.21
C MET A 102 -5.54 -19.05 -5.00
N PRO A 103 -6.22 -19.55 -3.95
CA PRO A 103 -6.37 -18.80 -2.70
C PRO A 103 -5.01 -18.42 -2.09
N LEU A 104 -4.88 -17.22 -1.52
CA LEU A 104 -3.62 -16.76 -0.92
C LEU A 104 -3.13 -17.72 0.17
N ARG A 105 -4.03 -18.25 1.01
CA ARG A 105 -3.68 -19.26 2.02
C ARG A 105 -3.00 -20.49 1.42
N MET A 106 -3.46 -20.95 0.25
CA MET A 106 -2.85 -22.09 -0.45
C MET A 106 -1.47 -21.72 -1.00
N ALA A 107 -1.32 -20.54 -1.58
CA ALA A 107 -0.03 -20.06 -2.08
C ALA A 107 1.03 -19.98 -0.96
N MET A 108 0.65 -19.48 0.22
CA MET A 108 1.52 -19.43 1.40
C MET A 108 1.96 -20.82 1.89
N HIS A 109 1.15 -21.85 1.63
CA HIS A 109 1.50 -23.24 1.95
C HIS A 109 2.34 -23.90 0.85
N GLU A 110 2.07 -23.60 -0.43
CA GLU A 110 2.73 -24.22 -1.58
C GLU A 110 4.13 -23.68 -1.84
N PHE A 111 4.30 -22.36 -1.81
CA PHE A 111 5.57 -21.71 -2.16
C PHE A 111 6.41 -21.43 -0.90
N LYS A 112 7.37 -22.31 -0.62
CA LYS A 112 8.27 -22.22 0.56
C LYS A 112 9.72 -21.92 0.20
N SER A 113 10.04 -21.67 -1.07
CA SER A 113 11.43 -21.43 -1.47
C SER A 113 11.86 -20.00 -1.11
N ASP A 114 12.88 -19.87 -0.27
CA ASP A 114 13.43 -18.59 0.18
C ASP A 114 14.45 -17.98 -0.81
N SER A 115 14.19 -18.07 -2.12
CA SER A 115 15.09 -17.50 -3.12
C SER A 115 14.79 -16.01 -3.31
N PHE A 116 15.59 -15.15 -2.67
CA PHE A 116 15.61 -13.73 -2.97
C PHE A 116 16.53 -13.46 -4.15
N ALA A 117 16.12 -12.56 -5.05
CA ALA A 117 16.95 -12.10 -6.17
C ALA A 117 16.92 -10.57 -6.24
N THR A 118 18.05 -9.99 -6.62
CA THR A 118 18.15 -8.55 -6.90
C THR A 118 17.91 -8.33 -8.39
N GLY A 119 16.84 -7.63 -8.73
CA GLY A 119 16.61 -7.12 -10.08
C GLY A 119 17.25 -5.74 -10.24
N THR A 120 18.08 -5.54 -11.26
CA THR A 120 18.59 -4.21 -11.63
C THR A 120 17.94 -3.74 -12.91
N ILE A 121 17.29 -2.58 -12.86
CA ILE A 121 16.76 -1.91 -14.05
C ILE A 121 17.79 -0.88 -14.51
N LYS A 122 18.35 -1.06 -15.71
CA LYS A 122 19.23 -0.08 -16.34
C LYS A 122 18.44 0.72 -17.37
N GLY A 123 18.37 2.04 -17.19
CA GLY A 123 17.78 2.93 -18.19
C GLY A 123 18.60 2.91 -19.48
N GLY A 124 17.92 2.85 -20.64
CA GLY A 124 18.57 2.92 -21.95
C GLY A 124 18.78 4.35 -22.48
N ALA A 125 18.29 5.35 -21.76
CA ALA A 125 18.45 6.75 -22.16
C ALA A 125 19.91 7.18 -21.99
N ARG A 126 20.44 7.91 -22.98
CA ARG A 126 21.75 8.56 -22.83
C ARG A 126 21.67 9.54 -21.66
N LEU A 127 22.58 9.40 -20.70
CA LEU A 127 22.70 10.35 -19.60
C LEU A 127 22.88 11.76 -20.19
N PRO A 128 22.12 12.76 -19.72
CA PRO A 128 22.34 14.15 -20.09
C PRO A 128 23.78 14.56 -19.80
N LYS A 129 24.34 15.48 -20.59
CA LYS A 129 25.69 16.02 -20.36
C LYS A 129 25.80 16.76 -19.02
N THR A 130 24.68 17.29 -18.52
CA THR A 130 24.54 18.00 -17.25
C THR A 130 23.43 17.31 -16.45
N HIS A 131 23.77 16.77 -15.28
CA HIS A 131 22.81 16.13 -14.40
C HIS A 131 22.23 17.19 -13.43
N ASN A 132 21.31 18.01 -13.93
CA ASN A 132 20.57 18.93 -13.07
C ASN A 132 19.28 18.25 -12.64
N TYR A 133 19.14 18.01 -11.33
CA TYR A 133 17.92 17.47 -10.76
C TYR A 133 16.87 18.59 -10.71
N GLU A 134 15.73 18.36 -11.36
CA GLU A 134 14.65 19.32 -11.51
C GLU A 134 13.34 18.74 -10.99
N VAL A 135 12.65 19.50 -10.14
CA VAL A 135 11.37 19.10 -9.56
C VAL A 135 10.29 20.14 -9.88
N PRO A 136 9.23 19.77 -10.61
CA PRO A 136 8.10 20.66 -10.83
C PRO A 136 7.30 20.80 -9.52
N TYR A 137 7.22 22.02 -8.99
CA TYR A 137 6.52 22.32 -7.75
C TYR A 137 5.82 23.68 -7.81
N LYS A 138 4.51 23.70 -7.55
CA LYS A 138 3.67 24.93 -7.53
C LYS A 138 3.95 25.88 -8.70
N ASN A 139 3.75 25.40 -9.92
CA ASN A 139 3.95 26.14 -11.18
C ASN A 139 5.38 26.65 -11.42
N LYS A 140 6.38 26.16 -10.66
CA LYS A 140 7.79 26.43 -10.86
C LYS A 140 8.54 25.14 -11.15
N MET A 141 9.68 25.25 -11.81
CA MET A 141 10.69 24.19 -11.89
C MET A 141 11.79 24.54 -10.89
N LEU A 142 11.96 23.74 -9.84
CA LEU A 142 12.99 23.95 -8.84
C LEU A 142 14.25 23.16 -9.24
N SER A 143 15.42 23.77 -9.05
CA SER A 143 16.73 23.15 -9.31
C SER A 143 17.80 23.83 -8.44
N GLY A 144 18.93 23.17 -8.21
CA GLY A 144 20.04 23.75 -7.44
C GLY A 144 19.61 24.23 -6.05
N ASP A 145 20.11 25.40 -5.64
CA ASP A 145 19.86 25.98 -4.31
C ASP A 145 18.37 26.16 -3.99
N ASP A 146 17.57 26.57 -4.97
CA ASP A 146 16.11 26.74 -4.79
C ASP A 146 15.43 25.40 -4.45
N LEU A 147 15.94 24.29 -4.99
CA LEU A 147 15.47 22.96 -4.66
C LEU A 147 15.98 22.50 -3.28
N LEU A 148 17.24 22.77 -2.94
CA LEU A 148 17.81 22.45 -1.62
C LEU A 148 17.03 23.14 -0.49
N VAL A 149 16.73 24.43 -0.65
CA VAL A 149 15.90 25.20 0.29
C VAL A 149 14.49 24.59 0.41
N GLN A 150 13.93 24.07 -0.69
CA GLN A 150 12.61 23.43 -0.66
C GLN A 150 12.66 22.04 0.01
N ILE A 151 13.73 21.27 -0.19
CA ILE A 151 13.97 19.98 0.48
C ILE A 151 14.05 20.20 1.99
N ASP A 152 14.85 21.17 2.46
CA ASP A 152 14.97 21.49 3.89
C ASP A 152 13.62 21.85 4.51
N ARG A 153 12.80 22.64 3.80
CA ARG A 153 11.44 22.95 4.25
C ARG A 153 10.57 21.70 4.35
N TRP A 154 10.65 20.78 3.40
CA TRP A 154 9.89 19.54 3.43
C TRP A 154 10.31 18.63 4.58
N VAL A 155 11.62 18.53 4.86
CA VAL A 155 12.14 17.80 6.02
C VAL A 155 11.62 18.43 7.32
N HIS A 156 11.77 19.76 7.47
CA HIS A 156 11.34 20.46 8.68
C HIS A 156 9.82 20.34 8.94
N GLN A 157 9.01 20.31 7.88
CA GLN A 157 7.56 20.15 7.96
C GLN A 157 7.11 18.68 8.11
N GLY A 158 8.03 17.71 8.07
CA GLY A 158 7.72 16.28 8.11
C GLY A 158 7.02 15.76 6.85
N VAL A 159 7.19 16.45 5.71
CA VAL A 159 6.65 16.00 4.40
C VAL A 159 7.47 14.83 3.85
N ILE A 160 8.78 14.85 4.07
CA ILE A 160 9.71 13.75 3.74
C ILE A 160 10.59 13.43 4.96
N GLU A 161 11.13 12.21 4.98
CA GLU A 161 12.07 11.77 6.01
C GLU A 161 13.43 12.48 5.87
N VAL A 162 14.15 12.65 6.99
CA VAL A 162 15.49 13.25 7.04
C VAL A 162 16.48 12.51 6.14
N SER A 163 16.43 11.17 6.14
CA SER A 163 17.26 10.30 5.29
C SER A 163 17.04 10.56 3.80
N CYS A 164 15.79 10.77 3.40
CA CYS A 164 15.42 11.14 2.04
C CYS A 164 15.97 12.52 1.67
N GLY A 165 15.84 13.50 2.58
CA GLY A 165 16.42 14.83 2.38
C GLY A 165 17.93 14.81 2.20
N HIS A 166 18.65 14.07 3.04
CA HIS A 166 20.11 13.92 2.92
C HIS A 166 20.51 13.27 1.58
N ALA A 167 19.83 12.21 1.15
CA ALA A 167 20.13 11.53 -0.11
C ALA A 167 19.89 12.40 -1.36
N LEU A 168 19.10 13.47 -1.24
CA LEU A 168 18.86 14.45 -2.31
C LEU A 168 19.82 15.64 -2.27
N ASN A 169 20.58 15.80 -1.18
CA ASN A 169 21.57 16.85 -1.01
C ASN A 169 23.01 16.40 -1.41
N GLU A 170 23.22 15.10 -1.65
CA GLU A 170 24.48 14.51 -2.16
C GLU A 170 24.57 14.61 -3.70
#